data_AF-A0A0P1F5P2-F1
#
_entry.id   AF-A0A0P1F5P2-F1
#
_cell.length_a   1.000
_cell.length_b   1.000
_cell.length_c   1.000
_cell.angle_alpha   90.00
_cell.angle_beta   90.00
_cell.angle_gamma   90.00
#
_symmetry.space_group_name_H-M   'P 1'
#
loop_
_entity.id
_entity.type
_entity.pdbx_description
1 polymer ?
#
loop_
_entity_poly.entity_id
_entity_poly.type
_entity_poly.pdbx_seq_one_letter_code
_entity_poly.pdbx_strand_id
1 'polypeptide(L)'
;MELDDAYANATHIENGATYPDRWAAAAAGFREGMLEQGLAELDISYGDRPREVFDLFLPDGQAKGLMIFVHGGYWLRFDKSFWSHLAAGALEQGWAVAMPSYDLCPEVRIADITRQIAHMIPQAAAMVAGPIVLAGHSAGGHLVARMAMPGMLPADVAIRVARIMPISPVADLRPMVKTSMNADFKMEMADAAMESPTLMLPMPGMDIVVWVGAEERPAFLEQATALAEAWRCDCVVDPGRHHFDVIEGLADPASRMMKRLLPD
;
A
#
# COMPACT_ATOMS: atom_id res chain seq x y z
N MET A 1 5.08 -25.87 -3.44
CA MET A 1 4.06 -25.62 -4.49
C MET A 1 4.75 -25.06 -5.74
N GLU A 2 4.08 -25.06 -6.89
CA GLU A 2 4.65 -24.75 -8.23
C GLU A 2 5.33 -23.37 -8.30
N LEU A 3 4.76 -22.35 -7.64
CA LEU A 3 5.21 -20.96 -7.78
C LEU A 3 5.81 -20.36 -6.49
N ASP A 4 6.11 -21.17 -5.46
CA ASP A 4 6.60 -20.65 -4.17
C ASP A 4 7.88 -19.83 -4.32
N ASP A 5 8.87 -20.36 -5.05
CA ASP A 5 10.13 -19.65 -5.21
C ASP A 5 9.95 -18.35 -5.98
N ALA A 6 9.15 -18.30 -7.05
CA ALA A 6 8.92 -17.10 -7.84
C ALA A 6 8.40 -15.91 -7.00
N TYR A 7 7.67 -16.19 -5.91
CA TYR A 7 7.08 -15.20 -5.01
C TYR A 7 7.81 -15.04 -3.67
N ALA A 8 8.92 -15.74 -3.46
CA ALA A 8 9.75 -15.60 -2.27
C ALA A 8 10.67 -14.36 -2.38
N ASN A 9 10.30 -13.23 -1.76
CA ASN A 9 11.14 -12.03 -1.83
C ASN A 9 12.35 -12.10 -0.89
N ALA A 10 12.13 -12.43 0.38
CA ALA A 10 13.16 -12.35 1.42
C ALA A 10 14.41 -13.21 1.16
N THR A 11 14.25 -14.39 0.55
CA THR A 11 15.34 -15.35 0.33
C THR A 11 16.29 -14.94 -0.78
N HIS A 12 15.89 -13.99 -1.63
CA HIS A 12 16.66 -13.50 -2.78
C HIS A 12 17.18 -12.07 -2.57
N ILE A 13 16.99 -11.52 -1.37
CA ILE A 13 17.50 -10.20 -0.96
C ILE A 13 18.62 -10.42 0.04
N GLU A 14 19.77 -9.77 -0.19
CA GLU A 14 20.89 -9.83 0.76
C GLU A 14 20.44 -9.28 2.12
N ASN A 15 20.64 -10.06 3.19
CA ASN A 15 20.16 -9.72 4.53
C ASN A 15 18.64 -9.46 4.61
N GLY A 16 17.85 -10.04 3.70
CA GLY A 16 16.39 -9.86 3.62
C GLY A 16 15.66 -10.13 4.95
N ALA A 17 16.14 -11.10 5.73
CA ALA A 17 15.59 -11.43 7.05
C ALA A 17 15.74 -10.30 8.09
N THR A 18 16.65 -9.34 7.88
CA THR A 18 16.90 -8.23 8.82
C THR A 18 15.99 -7.03 8.60
N TYR A 19 15.31 -6.94 7.46
CA TYR A 19 14.47 -5.80 7.11
C TYR A 19 13.30 -5.56 8.08
N PRO A 20 12.54 -6.60 8.51
CA PRO A 20 11.46 -6.41 9.50
C PRO A 20 11.89 -5.69 10.77
N ASP A 21 13.04 -6.06 11.34
CA ASP A 21 13.56 -5.44 12.56
C ASP A 21 13.99 -3.98 12.31
N ARG A 22 14.60 -3.70 11.15
CA ARG A 22 14.98 -2.34 10.74
C ARG A 22 13.76 -1.45 10.56
N TRP A 23 12.72 -1.94 9.89
CA TRP A 23 11.47 -1.22 9.68
C TRP A 23 10.75 -0.94 11.00
N ALA A 24 10.62 -1.95 11.86
CA ALA A 24 10.01 -1.80 13.18
C ALA A 24 10.75 -0.77 14.04
N ALA A 25 12.09 -0.82 14.08
CA ALA A 25 12.91 0.13 14.83
C ALA A 25 12.77 1.56 14.28
N ALA A 26 12.86 1.74 12.96
CA ALA A 26 12.72 3.04 12.32
C ALA A 26 11.33 3.63 12.55
N ALA A 27 10.28 2.82 12.39
CA ALA A 27 8.90 3.25 12.61
C ALA A 27 8.60 3.56 14.08
N ALA A 28 9.16 2.80 15.03
CA ALA A 28 9.02 3.08 16.46
C ALA A 28 9.66 4.42 16.84
N GLY A 29 10.91 4.66 16.45
CA GLY A 29 11.59 5.93 16.71
C GLY A 29 10.89 7.12 16.05
N PHE A 30 10.37 6.93 14.84
CA PHE A 30 9.56 7.95 14.17
C PHE A 30 8.26 8.27 14.93
N ARG A 31 7.49 7.25 15.35
CA ARG A 31 6.25 7.46 16.12
C ARG A 31 6.49 8.17 17.44
N GLU A 32 7.55 7.79 18.16
CA GLU A 32 7.94 8.45 19.41
C GLU A 32 8.17 9.95 19.18
N GLY A 33 8.97 10.31 18.18
CA GLY A 33 9.22 11.71 17.84
C GLY A 33 7.96 12.48 17.41
N MET A 34 7.02 11.85 16.68
CA MET A 34 5.76 12.48 16.29
C MET A 34 4.81 12.68 17.48
N LEU A 35 4.75 11.71 18.41
CA LEU A 35 3.96 11.83 19.64
C LEU A 35 4.49 12.93 20.56
N GLU A 36 5.82 13.04 20.73
CA GLU A 36 6.46 14.10 21.52
C GLU A 36 6.11 15.51 21.00
N GLN A 37 5.94 15.63 19.68
CA GLN A 37 5.54 16.88 19.02
C GLN A 37 4.02 17.10 19.01
N GLY A 38 3.21 16.14 19.46
CA GLY A 38 1.75 16.22 19.38
C GLY A 38 1.21 16.13 17.94
N LEU A 39 1.98 15.54 17.03
CA LEU A 39 1.68 15.43 15.60
C LEU A 39 1.29 14.01 15.17
N ALA A 40 0.96 13.13 16.12
CA ALA A 40 0.46 11.78 15.87
C ALA A 40 -0.78 11.48 16.70
N GLU A 41 -1.78 10.89 16.05
CA GLU A 41 -2.91 10.22 16.68
C GLU A 41 -2.85 8.75 16.27
N LEU A 42 -2.66 7.87 17.25
CA LEU A 42 -2.44 6.43 17.01
C LEU A 42 -3.68 5.61 17.31
N ASP A 43 -3.77 4.45 16.68
CA ASP A 43 -4.81 3.44 16.94
C ASP A 43 -6.25 3.96 16.79
N ILE A 44 -6.48 4.87 15.83
CA ILE A 44 -7.81 5.35 15.49
C ILE A 44 -8.59 4.18 14.89
N SER A 45 -9.66 3.76 15.57
CA SER A 45 -10.53 2.69 15.09
C SER A 45 -11.29 3.14 13.85
N TYR A 46 -11.30 2.28 12.83
CA TYR A 46 -12.17 2.41 11.66
C TYR A 46 -13.21 1.30 11.54
N GLY A 47 -13.25 0.38 12.50
CA GLY A 47 -14.22 -0.70 12.53
C GLY A 47 -14.15 -1.47 13.85
N ASP A 48 -14.95 -2.51 13.96
CA ASP A 48 -15.19 -3.22 15.22
C ASP A 48 -14.09 -4.23 15.58
N ARG A 49 -13.18 -4.53 14.64
CA ARG A 49 -12.17 -5.57 14.84
C ARG A 49 -10.86 -4.98 15.36
N PRO A 50 -10.08 -5.72 16.17
CA PRO A 50 -8.88 -5.17 16.82
C PRO A 50 -7.81 -4.63 15.86
N ARG A 51 -7.76 -5.13 14.63
CA ARG A 51 -6.81 -4.68 13.60
C ARG A 51 -7.40 -3.61 12.67
N GLU A 52 -8.69 -3.29 12.80
CA GLU A 52 -9.34 -2.22 12.07
C GLU A 52 -9.03 -0.87 12.73
N VAL A 53 -7.74 -0.54 12.74
CA VAL A 53 -7.17 0.68 13.29
C VAL A 53 -6.17 1.30 12.32
N PHE A 54 -6.00 2.62 12.38
CA PHE A 54 -4.97 3.33 11.64
C PHE A 54 -4.27 4.37 12.50
N ASP A 55 -3.04 4.70 12.12
CA ASP A 55 -2.32 5.86 12.67
C ASP A 55 -2.47 7.04 11.73
N LEU A 56 -2.65 8.23 12.27
CA LEU A 56 -2.67 9.50 11.54
C LEU A 56 -1.51 10.38 12.01
N PHE A 57 -0.65 10.75 11.07
CA PHE A 57 0.46 11.67 11.26
C PHE A 57 0.14 13.01 10.59
N LEU A 58 0.36 14.11 11.31
CA LEU A 58 0.06 15.45 10.85
C LEU A 58 1.35 16.24 10.56
N PRO A 59 1.40 17.05 9.48
CA PRO A 59 2.52 17.95 9.26
C PRO A 59 2.47 19.10 10.27
N ASP A 60 3.54 19.88 10.35
CA ASP A 60 3.47 21.17 11.03
C ASP A 60 2.51 22.11 10.26
N GLY A 61 1.51 22.65 10.95
CA GLY A 61 0.47 23.48 10.38
C GLY A 61 -0.67 22.72 9.68
N GLN A 62 -1.36 23.42 8.77
CA GLN A 62 -2.53 22.86 8.08
C GLN A 62 -2.10 21.92 6.96
N ALA A 63 -2.59 20.67 7.01
CA ALA A 63 -2.36 19.70 5.95
C ALA A 63 -2.92 20.16 4.60
N LYS A 64 -2.09 20.04 3.55
CA LYS A 64 -2.45 20.32 2.14
C LYS A 64 -3.34 19.25 1.54
N GLY A 65 -3.27 18.03 2.07
CA GLY A 65 -3.99 16.85 1.61
C GLY A 65 -3.64 15.64 2.48
N LEU A 66 -4.15 14.48 2.07
CA LEU A 66 -3.97 13.22 2.77
C LEU A 66 -3.25 12.19 1.89
N MET A 67 -2.10 11.69 2.35
CA MET A 67 -1.52 10.46 1.83
C MET A 67 -2.01 9.28 2.66
N ILE A 68 -2.45 8.21 2.02
CA ILE A 68 -2.76 6.94 2.70
C ILE A 68 -1.76 5.90 2.21
N PHE A 69 -0.97 5.33 3.12
CA PHE A 69 -0.03 4.26 2.82
C PHE A 69 -0.56 2.92 3.35
N VAL A 70 -0.85 1.98 2.45
CA VAL A 70 -1.30 0.61 2.81
C VAL A 70 -0.13 -0.36 2.72
N HIS A 71 0.15 -1.06 3.82
CA HIS A 71 1.33 -1.90 3.92
C HIS A 71 1.22 -3.24 3.17
N GLY A 72 2.36 -3.92 3.02
CA GLY A 72 2.48 -5.24 2.39
C GLY A 72 2.47 -6.39 3.41
N GLY A 73 3.02 -7.54 3.03
CA GLY A 73 3.06 -8.73 3.88
C GLY A 73 2.17 -9.88 3.41
N TYR A 74 1.86 -9.94 2.12
CA TYR A 74 1.04 -10.99 1.51
C TYR A 74 -0.32 -11.20 2.20
N TRP A 75 -0.93 -10.17 2.78
CA TRP A 75 -2.16 -10.32 3.58
C TRP A 75 -2.05 -11.30 4.77
N LEU A 76 -0.84 -11.74 5.13
CA LEU A 76 -0.57 -12.75 6.16
C LEU A 76 0.22 -12.19 7.34
N ARG A 77 0.89 -11.05 7.16
CA ARG A 77 1.90 -10.54 8.10
C ARG A 77 1.86 -9.02 8.23
N PHE A 78 2.50 -8.58 9.31
CA PHE A 78 2.73 -7.19 9.71
C PHE A 78 1.45 -6.46 10.12
N ASP A 79 1.65 -5.24 10.57
CA ASP A 79 0.64 -4.25 10.93
C ASP A 79 1.22 -2.85 10.68
N LYS A 80 0.45 -1.79 10.91
CA LYS A 80 0.88 -0.39 10.72
C LYS A 80 2.19 0.00 11.43
N SER A 81 2.58 -0.71 12.49
CA SER A 81 3.70 -0.33 13.35
C SER A 81 5.09 -0.49 12.72
N PHE A 82 5.19 -1.10 11.53
CA PHE A 82 6.45 -1.27 10.81
C PHE A 82 6.76 -0.13 9.84
N TRP A 83 5.81 0.78 9.56
CA TRP A 83 5.88 1.61 8.36
C TRP A 83 5.84 3.11 8.61
N SER A 84 5.63 3.54 9.87
CA SER A 84 5.41 4.96 10.21
C SER A 84 6.48 5.91 9.69
N HIS A 85 7.75 5.49 9.66
CA HIS A 85 8.87 6.28 9.14
C HIS A 85 8.71 6.69 7.66
N LEU A 86 7.91 5.95 6.88
CA LEU A 86 7.61 6.27 5.48
C LEU A 86 6.69 7.49 5.34
N ALA A 87 6.14 8.03 6.44
CA ALA A 87 5.37 9.28 6.41
C ALA A 87 6.27 10.52 6.23
N ALA A 88 7.55 10.43 6.59
CA ALA A 88 8.44 11.59 6.72
C ALA A 88 8.46 12.49 5.49
N GLY A 89 8.64 11.93 4.29
CA GLY A 89 8.73 12.72 3.06
C GLY A 89 7.43 13.47 2.72
N ALA A 90 6.27 12.88 3.01
CA ALA A 90 4.98 13.52 2.76
C ALA A 90 4.68 14.61 3.81
N LEU A 91 5.01 14.36 5.08
CA LEU A 91 4.85 15.34 6.16
C LEU A 91 5.72 16.58 5.92
N GLU A 92 6.97 16.41 5.51
CA GLU A 92 7.87 17.53 5.16
C GLU A 92 7.35 18.35 3.97
N GLN A 93 6.56 17.74 3.08
CA GLN A 93 5.86 18.41 1.99
C GLN A 93 4.52 19.04 2.42
N GLY A 94 4.12 18.89 3.69
CA GLY A 94 2.90 19.45 4.26
C GLY A 94 1.64 18.58 4.08
N TRP A 95 1.79 17.28 3.84
CA TRP A 95 0.67 16.34 3.72
C TRP A 95 0.48 15.56 5.01
N ALA A 96 -0.77 15.34 5.44
CA ALA A 96 -1.04 14.36 6.49
C ALA A 96 -0.89 12.94 5.94
N VAL A 97 -0.58 11.98 6.81
CA VAL A 97 -0.37 10.59 6.42
C VAL A 97 -1.17 9.65 7.30
N ALA A 98 -2.05 8.84 6.69
CA ALA A 98 -2.75 7.76 7.38
C ALA A 98 -2.16 6.39 7.02
N MET A 99 -1.97 5.53 8.02
CA MET A 99 -1.43 4.18 7.84
C MET A 99 -2.31 3.15 8.54
N PRO A 100 -3.14 2.39 7.80
CA PRO A 100 -4.01 1.38 8.39
C PRO A 100 -3.28 0.08 8.65
N SER A 101 -3.67 -0.58 9.74
CA SER A 101 -3.66 -2.03 9.82
C SER A 101 -4.91 -2.58 9.16
N TYR A 102 -4.91 -3.88 8.89
CA TYR A 102 -6.08 -4.64 8.44
C TYR A 102 -5.98 -6.09 8.93
N ASP A 103 -7.08 -6.81 8.97
CA ASP A 103 -7.09 -8.23 9.35
C ASP A 103 -6.30 -9.10 8.37
N LEU A 104 -5.81 -10.24 8.83
CA LEU A 104 -4.96 -11.11 8.04
C LEU A 104 -5.68 -12.40 7.66
N CYS A 105 -5.21 -13.05 6.60
CA CYS A 105 -5.54 -14.44 6.35
C CYS A 105 -4.80 -15.33 7.37
N PRO A 106 -5.39 -16.46 7.80
CA PRO A 106 -6.65 -17.06 7.35
C PRO A 106 -7.90 -16.60 8.13
N GLU A 107 -7.80 -15.62 9.04
CA GLU A 107 -8.91 -15.11 9.84
C GLU A 107 -9.99 -14.43 8.98
N VAL A 108 -9.58 -13.84 7.86
CA VAL A 108 -10.45 -13.28 6.82
C VAL A 108 -10.02 -13.72 5.42
N ARG A 109 -10.87 -13.47 4.41
CA ARG A 109 -10.50 -13.61 3.00
C ARG A 109 -9.89 -12.30 2.50
N ILE A 110 -9.08 -12.36 1.43
CA ILE A 110 -8.50 -11.14 0.81
C ILE A 110 -9.58 -10.13 0.41
N ALA A 111 -10.74 -10.59 -0.07
CA ALA A 111 -11.87 -9.71 -0.40
C ALA A 111 -12.43 -8.93 0.81
N ASP A 112 -12.35 -9.49 2.02
CA ASP A 112 -12.75 -8.79 3.25
C ASP A 112 -11.72 -7.71 3.61
N ILE A 113 -10.43 -7.98 3.42
CA ILE A 113 -9.34 -7.00 3.58
C ILE A 113 -9.53 -5.83 2.60
N THR A 114 -9.86 -6.12 1.34
CA THR A 114 -10.22 -5.09 0.34
C THR A 114 -11.35 -4.20 0.85
N ARG A 115 -12.41 -4.78 1.45
CA ARG A 115 -13.52 -4.02 2.03
C ARG A 115 -13.12 -3.22 3.27
N GLN A 116 -12.21 -3.73 4.10
CA GLN A 116 -11.69 -3.01 5.25
C GLN A 116 -10.95 -1.74 4.82
N ILE A 117 -10.10 -1.81 3.80
CA ILE A 117 -9.42 -0.63 3.26
C ILE A 117 -10.40 0.35 2.62
N ALA A 118 -11.38 -0.15 1.85
CA ALA A 118 -12.44 0.68 1.30
C ALA A 118 -13.27 1.39 2.39
N HIS A 119 -13.44 0.75 3.55
CA HIS A 119 -14.15 1.32 4.70
C HIS A 119 -13.31 2.33 5.49
N MET A 120 -12.00 2.10 5.59
CA MET A 120 -11.06 2.96 6.30
C MET A 120 -10.85 4.31 5.61
N ILE A 121 -10.70 4.31 4.27
CA ILE A 121 -10.32 5.52 3.51
C ILE A 121 -11.29 6.70 3.75
N PRO A 122 -12.63 6.53 3.70
CA PRO A 122 -13.57 7.61 4.00
C PRO A 122 -13.42 8.20 5.41
N GLN A 123 -13.01 7.39 6.39
CA GLN A 123 -12.86 7.84 7.77
C GLN A 123 -11.62 8.72 7.93
N ALA A 124 -10.49 8.30 7.38
CA ALA A 124 -9.29 9.14 7.32
C ALA A 124 -9.55 10.42 6.49
N ALA A 125 -10.29 10.30 5.38
CA ALA A 125 -10.67 11.43 4.54
C ALA A 125 -11.60 12.44 5.23
N ALA A 126 -12.38 12.03 6.23
CA ALA A 126 -13.21 12.94 7.02
C ALA A 126 -12.40 13.78 8.01
N MET A 127 -11.22 13.30 8.42
CA MET A 127 -10.33 13.98 9.37
C MET A 127 -9.41 15.01 8.69
N VAL A 128 -9.08 14.79 7.41
CA VAL A 128 -8.15 15.64 6.66
C VAL A 128 -8.81 16.13 5.38
N ALA A 129 -8.89 17.44 5.19
CA ALA A 129 -9.41 18.05 3.97
C ALA A 129 -8.42 17.97 2.79
N GLY A 130 -8.88 18.29 1.58
CA GLY A 130 -8.02 18.40 0.39
C GLY A 130 -7.89 17.10 -0.41
N PRO A 131 -6.97 17.09 -1.41
CA PRO A 131 -6.71 15.92 -2.25
C PRO A 131 -6.21 14.72 -1.44
N ILE A 132 -6.49 13.53 -1.95
CA ILE A 132 -6.07 12.25 -1.39
C ILE A 132 -5.12 11.58 -2.38
N VAL A 133 -4.00 11.06 -1.89
CA VAL A 133 -3.14 10.16 -2.67
C VAL A 133 -3.06 8.82 -1.96
N LEU A 134 -3.14 7.74 -2.73
CA LEU A 134 -3.06 6.37 -2.21
C LEU A 134 -1.74 5.77 -2.67
N ALA A 135 -0.93 5.29 -1.73
CA ALA A 135 0.26 4.49 -2.02
C ALA A 135 0.14 3.16 -1.29
N GLY A 136 0.59 2.08 -1.91
CA GLY A 136 0.54 0.78 -1.26
C GLY A 136 1.65 -0.12 -1.73
N HIS A 137 2.22 -0.90 -0.83
CA HIS A 137 3.35 -1.77 -1.14
C HIS A 137 2.94 -3.24 -1.20
N SER A 138 3.31 -3.96 -2.28
CA SER A 138 3.09 -5.40 -2.41
C SER A 138 1.60 -5.78 -2.34
N ALA A 139 1.18 -6.53 -1.31
CA ALA A 139 -0.23 -6.74 -0.99
C ALA A 139 -1.02 -5.43 -0.78
N GLY A 140 -0.39 -4.40 -0.22
CA GLY A 140 -0.94 -3.06 -0.12
C GLY A 140 -1.05 -2.35 -1.48
N GLY A 141 -0.13 -2.64 -2.40
CA GLY A 141 -0.18 -2.18 -3.79
C GLY A 141 -1.41 -2.72 -4.52
N HIS A 142 -1.72 -4.00 -4.29
CA HIS A 142 -3.00 -4.58 -4.68
C HIS A 142 -4.19 -3.82 -4.07
N LEU A 143 -4.17 -3.59 -2.74
CA LEU A 143 -5.31 -2.99 -2.04
C LEU A 143 -5.60 -1.57 -2.53
N VAL A 144 -4.58 -0.72 -2.72
CA VAL A 144 -4.79 0.63 -3.27
C VAL A 144 -5.22 0.59 -4.74
N ALA A 145 -4.75 -0.38 -5.53
CA ALA A 145 -5.22 -0.59 -6.90
C ALA A 145 -6.72 -0.95 -6.92
N ARG A 146 -7.20 -1.78 -5.98
CA ARG A 146 -8.63 -2.11 -5.87
C ARG A 146 -9.50 -0.87 -5.61
N MET A 147 -8.97 0.15 -4.93
CA MET A 147 -9.70 1.40 -4.65
C MET A 147 -9.99 2.24 -5.90
N ALA A 148 -9.31 1.96 -7.02
CA ALA A 148 -9.60 2.61 -8.30
C ALA A 148 -10.89 2.11 -8.95
N MET A 149 -11.52 1.04 -8.46
CA MET A 149 -12.69 0.42 -9.11
C MET A 149 -13.99 1.16 -8.79
N PRO A 150 -14.95 1.21 -9.74
CA PRO A 150 -16.27 1.80 -9.51
C PRO A 150 -16.96 1.21 -8.28
N GLY A 151 -17.46 2.09 -7.40
CA GLY A 151 -18.21 1.71 -6.20
C GLY A 151 -17.36 1.26 -5.00
N MET A 152 -16.01 1.30 -5.09
CA MET A 152 -15.16 1.01 -3.93
C MET A 152 -15.05 2.15 -2.94
N LEU A 153 -15.04 3.39 -3.42
CA LEU A 153 -15.08 4.56 -2.56
C LEU A 153 -16.40 5.31 -2.76
N PRO A 154 -16.95 5.94 -1.71
CA PRO A 154 -18.02 6.92 -1.84
C PRO A 154 -17.64 8.01 -2.85
N ALA A 155 -18.61 8.51 -3.63
CA ALA A 155 -18.33 9.41 -4.75
C ALA A 155 -17.62 10.72 -4.35
N ASP A 156 -17.96 11.25 -3.17
CA ASP A 156 -17.37 12.45 -2.56
C ASP A 156 -15.93 12.23 -2.08
N VAL A 157 -15.56 10.98 -1.76
CA VAL A 157 -14.17 10.59 -1.46
C VAL A 157 -13.42 10.29 -2.76
N ALA A 158 -14.04 9.57 -3.69
CA ALA A 158 -13.45 9.19 -4.97
C ALA A 158 -12.99 10.41 -5.79
N ILE A 159 -13.80 11.48 -5.83
CA ILE A 159 -13.43 12.72 -6.54
C ILE A 159 -12.21 13.44 -5.94
N ARG A 160 -11.87 13.15 -4.68
CA ARG A 160 -10.69 13.72 -4.02
C ARG A 160 -9.43 12.92 -4.29
N VAL A 161 -9.53 11.69 -4.79
CA VAL A 161 -8.36 10.85 -5.09
C VAL A 161 -7.64 11.43 -6.30
N ALA A 162 -6.51 12.10 -6.02
CA ALA A 162 -5.69 12.77 -7.01
C ALA A 162 -4.67 11.84 -7.67
N ARG A 163 -4.20 10.80 -6.96
CA ARG A 163 -3.28 9.80 -7.50
C ARG A 163 -3.35 8.47 -6.74
N ILE A 164 -3.16 7.37 -7.46
CA ILE A 164 -2.95 6.04 -6.90
C ILE A 164 -1.60 5.49 -7.37
N MET A 165 -0.76 5.05 -6.44
CA MET A 165 0.55 4.46 -6.71
C MET A 165 0.65 3.05 -6.13
N PRO A 166 0.31 2.01 -6.91
CA PRO A 166 0.64 0.64 -6.56
C PRO A 166 2.15 0.43 -6.67
N ILE A 167 2.82 0.19 -5.54
CA ILE A 167 4.26 -0.08 -5.45
C ILE A 167 4.47 -1.59 -5.35
N SER A 168 5.13 -2.16 -6.35
CA SER A 168 5.42 -3.59 -6.50
C SER A 168 4.20 -4.48 -6.29
N PRO A 169 3.05 -4.18 -6.93
CA PRO A 169 1.77 -4.79 -6.59
C PRO A 169 1.70 -6.28 -6.93
N VAL A 170 0.90 -7.03 -6.18
CA VAL A 170 0.36 -8.33 -6.63
C VAL A 170 -0.96 -8.07 -7.33
N ALA A 171 -0.92 -7.66 -8.60
CA ALA A 171 -2.06 -7.16 -9.36
C ALA A 171 -2.93 -8.24 -10.04
N ASP A 172 -2.42 -9.46 -10.16
CA ASP A 172 -3.12 -10.66 -10.59
C ASP A 172 -2.89 -11.74 -9.52
N LEU A 173 -3.97 -12.13 -8.84
CA LEU A 173 -3.95 -13.08 -7.73
C LEU A 173 -4.06 -14.52 -8.22
N ARG A 174 -4.35 -14.78 -9.50
CA ARG A 174 -4.49 -16.15 -10.04
C ARG A 174 -3.23 -17.02 -9.80
N PRO A 175 -1.99 -16.51 -9.95
CA PRO A 175 -0.79 -17.24 -9.56
C PRO A 175 -0.74 -17.63 -8.07
N MET A 176 -1.37 -16.85 -7.18
CA MET A 176 -1.37 -17.13 -5.73
C MET A 176 -2.03 -18.47 -5.40
N VAL A 177 -3.02 -18.90 -6.19
CA VAL A 177 -3.68 -20.21 -6.04
C VAL A 177 -2.69 -21.38 -6.16
N LYS A 178 -1.56 -21.16 -6.87
CA LYS A 178 -0.48 -22.13 -7.08
C LYS A 178 0.70 -21.98 -6.10
N THR A 179 0.53 -21.20 -5.04
CA THR A 179 1.53 -21.05 -3.95
C THR A 179 1.06 -21.77 -2.70
N SER A 180 2.00 -22.08 -1.81
CA SER A 180 1.75 -22.64 -0.48
C SER A 180 0.97 -21.68 0.42
N MET A 181 1.08 -20.38 0.18
CA MET A 181 0.30 -19.35 0.88
C MET A 181 -1.21 -19.51 0.67
N ASN A 182 -1.65 -20.15 -0.42
CA ASN A 182 -3.08 -20.38 -0.64
C ASN A 182 -3.73 -21.32 0.39
N ALA A 183 -2.94 -22.05 1.18
CA ALA A 183 -3.46 -22.78 2.35
C ALA A 183 -4.16 -21.82 3.33
N ASP A 184 -3.66 -20.59 3.46
CA ASP A 184 -4.23 -19.56 4.32
C ASP A 184 -5.20 -18.64 3.55
N PHE A 185 -4.89 -18.27 2.31
CA PHE A 185 -5.78 -17.43 1.48
C PHE A 185 -7.12 -18.13 1.17
N LYS A 186 -7.09 -19.46 1.01
CA LYS A 186 -8.23 -20.31 0.70
C LYS A 186 -8.99 -19.85 -0.55
N MET A 187 -8.28 -19.33 -1.55
CA MET A 187 -8.87 -18.85 -2.80
C MET A 187 -9.02 -19.98 -3.81
N GLU A 188 -10.15 -19.97 -4.51
CA GLU A 188 -10.28 -20.61 -5.81
C GLU A 188 -9.90 -19.65 -6.94
N MET A 189 -9.73 -20.17 -8.16
CA MET A 189 -9.42 -19.34 -9.34
C MET A 189 -10.45 -18.24 -9.59
N ALA A 190 -11.74 -18.49 -9.28
CA ALA A 190 -12.80 -17.50 -9.40
C ALA A 190 -12.62 -16.35 -8.39
N ASP A 191 -12.32 -16.67 -7.13
CA ASP A 191 -12.03 -15.68 -6.09
C ASP A 191 -10.84 -14.81 -6.47
N ALA A 192 -9.74 -15.46 -6.89
CA ALA A 192 -8.53 -14.79 -7.31
C ALA A 192 -8.78 -13.84 -8.50
N ALA A 193 -9.56 -14.27 -9.49
CA ALA A 193 -9.93 -13.41 -10.61
C ALA A 193 -10.78 -12.20 -10.18
N MET A 194 -11.73 -12.40 -9.25
CA MET A 194 -12.58 -11.32 -8.72
C MET A 194 -11.83 -10.30 -7.86
N GLU A 195 -10.65 -10.63 -7.34
CA GLU A 195 -9.79 -9.70 -6.60
C GLU A 195 -8.53 -9.31 -7.39
N SER A 196 -8.46 -9.54 -8.71
CA SER A 196 -7.30 -9.16 -9.52
C SER A 196 -7.49 -7.81 -10.23
N PRO A 197 -6.84 -6.70 -9.79
CA PRO A 197 -6.88 -5.41 -10.49
C PRO A 197 -6.60 -5.49 -12.00
N THR A 198 -5.69 -6.36 -12.42
CA THR A 198 -5.32 -6.56 -13.84
C THR A 198 -6.48 -7.04 -14.72
N LEU A 199 -7.52 -7.64 -14.12
CA LEU A 199 -8.71 -8.12 -14.82
C LEU A 199 -9.88 -7.13 -14.80
N MET A 200 -9.64 -5.92 -14.29
CA MET A 200 -10.66 -4.90 -14.08
C MET A 200 -10.30 -3.58 -14.77
N LEU A 201 -11.27 -2.68 -14.86
CA LEU A 201 -11.08 -1.34 -15.40
C LEU A 201 -11.25 -0.29 -14.29
N PRO A 202 -10.26 0.60 -14.09
CA PRO A 202 -10.38 1.67 -13.11
C PRO A 202 -11.44 2.69 -13.53
N MET A 203 -11.88 3.51 -12.57
CA MET A 203 -12.75 4.65 -12.83
C MET A 203 -12.09 5.59 -13.88
N PRO A 204 -12.87 6.14 -14.83
CA PRO A 204 -12.32 7.04 -15.84
C PRO A 204 -11.62 8.25 -15.23
N GLY A 205 -10.45 8.60 -15.76
CA GLY A 205 -9.72 9.82 -15.39
C GLY A 205 -8.89 9.72 -14.11
N MET A 206 -8.76 8.55 -13.48
CA MET A 206 -7.82 8.36 -12.37
C MET A 206 -6.38 8.46 -12.83
N ASP A 207 -5.57 9.27 -12.14
CA ASP A 207 -4.13 9.29 -12.30
C ASP A 207 -3.53 8.12 -11.52
N ILE A 208 -2.96 7.16 -12.25
CA ILE A 208 -2.39 5.94 -11.69
C ILE A 208 -0.97 5.81 -12.20
N VAL A 209 -0.04 5.52 -11.28
CA VAL A 209 1.37 5.28 -11.61
C VAL A 209 1.80 4.01 -10.92
N VAL A 210 2.03 2.94 -11.67
CA VAL A 210 2.62 1.72 -11.11
C VAL A 210 4.11 1.98 -10.89
N TRP A 211 4.61 1.58 -9.73
CA TRP A 211 6.03 1.69 -9.37
C TRP A 211 6.58 0.31 -9.01
N VAL A 212 7.77 -0.03 -9.45
CA VAL A 212 8.39 -1.34 -9.17
C VAL A 212 9.91 -1.21 -9.13
N GLY A 213 10.58 -1.95 -8.26
CA GLY A 213 12.05 -2.00 -8.24
C GLY A 213 12.61 -2.74 -9.46
N ALA A 214 13.78 -2.31 -9.96
CA ALA A 214 14.45 -3.00 -11.07
C ALA A 214 15.03 -4.37 -10.65
N GLU A 215 15.43 -4.50 -9.39
CA GLU A 215 16.06 -5.70 -8.80
C GLU A 215 15.03 -6.57 -8.07
N GLU A 216 13.77 -6.46 -8.48
CA GLU A 216 12.66 -7.30 -8.03
C GLU A 216 12.76 -8.72 -8.60
N ARG A 217 11.97 -9.63 -8.04
CA ARG A 217 11.76 -10.94 -8.69
C ARG A 217 11.07 -10.73 -10.04
N PRO A 218 11.35 -11.57 -11.06
CA PRO A 218 10.66 -11.50 -12.35
C PRO A 218 9.14 -11.47 -12.23
N ALA A 219 8.58 -12.24 -11.28
CA ALA A 219 7.15 -12.26 -11.01
C ALA A 219 6.58 -10.87 -10.65
N PHE A 220 7.31 -10.04 -9.89
CA PHE A 220 6.84 -8.70 -9.50
C PHE A 220 6.99 -7.68 -10.63
N LEU A 221 8.02 -7.80 -11.47
CA LEU A 221 8.14 -7.02 -12.70
C LEU A 221 6.99 -7.34 -13.68
N GLU A 222 6.66 -8.62 -13.85
CA GLU A 222 5.53 -9.07 -14.67
C GLU A 222 4.20 -8.55 -14.13
N GLN A 223 3.97 -8.64 -12.82
CA GLN A 223 2.75 -8.15 -12.16
C GLN A 223 2.57 -6.64 -12.32
N ALA A 224 3.64 -5.86 -12.13
CA ALA A 224 3.61 -4.41 -12.31
C ALA A 224 3.35 -4.03 -13.78
N THR A 225 4.07 -4.66 -14.71
CA THR A 225 3.94 -4.41 -16.15
C THR A 225 2.55 -4.76 -16.65
N ALA A 226 2.02 -5.94 -16.27
CA ALA A 226 0.69 -6.38 -16.69
C ALA A 226 -0.42 -5.44 -16.19
N LEU A 227 -0.32 -4.92 -14.97
CA LEU A 227 -1.27 -3.94 -14.45
C LEU A 227 -1.22 -2.64 -15.27
N ALA A 228 -0.02 -2.12 -15.51
CA ALA A 228 0.17 -0.88 -16.25
C ALA A 228 -0.32 -0.99 -17.70
N GLU A 229 -0.08 -2.13 -18.36
CA GLU A 229 -0.59 -2.43 -19.70
C GLU A 229 -2.11 -2.53 -19.72
N ALA A 230 -2.70 -3.26 -18.77
CA ALA A 230 -4.15 -3.43 -18.67
C ALA A 230 -4.88 -2.08 -18.48
N TRP A 231 -4.29 -1.19 -17.69
CA TRP A 231 -4.88 0.12 -17.37
C TRP A 231 -4.38 1.26 -18.26
N ARG A 232 -3.39 1.00 -19.12
CA ARG A 232 -2.73 1.98 -19.98
C ARG A 232 -2.21 3.18 -19.19
N CYS A 233 -1.56 2.91 -18.07
CA CYS A 233 -0.95 3.91 -17.20
C CYS A 233 0.57 3.78 -17.15
N ASP A 234 1.24 4.74 -16.51
CA ASP A 234 2.70 4.73 -16.42
C ASP A 234 3.19 3.61 -15.49
N CYS A 235 4.28 2.95 -15.90
CA CYS A 235 5.02 2.00 -15.08
C CYS A 235 6.46 2.50 -14.89
N VAL A 236 6.80 2.89 -13.66
CA VAL A 236 8.16 3.31 -13.32
C VAL A 236 8.93 2.12 -12.77
N VAL A 237 10.00 1.75 -13.46
CA VAL A 237 11.01 0.79 -12.98
C VAL A 237 12.11 1.59 -12.26
N ASP A 238 12.36 1.27 -11.00
CA ASP A 238 13.26 2.02 -10.13
C ASP A 238 14.64 1.35 -10.02
N PRO A 239 15.68 1.92 -10.66
CA PRO A 239 16.99 1.28 -10.75
C PRO A 239 17.61 1.03 -9.38
N GLY A 240 18.18 -0.16 -9.19
CA GLY A 240 18.89 -0.53 -7.97
C GLY A 240 18.00 -0.76 -6.74
N ARG A 241 16.67 -0.78 -6.91
CA ARG A 241 15.72 -1.10 -5.84
C ARG A 241 15.18 -2.51 -5.99
N HIS A 242 15.09 -3.22 -4.89
CA HIS A 242 14.45 -4.53 -4.74
C HIS A 242 13.18 -4.42 -3.88
N HIS A 243 12.46 -5.52 -3.69
CA HIS A 243 11.15 -5.53 -3.02
C HIS A 243 11.10 -4.86 -1.63
N PHE A 244 12.20 -4.88 -0.88
CA PHE A 244 12.21 -4.39 0.51
C PHE A 244 12.63 -2.94 0.68
N ASP A 245 13.36 -2.37 -0.28
CA ASP A 245 13.86 -1.00 -0.21
C ASP A 245 13.23 -0.07 -1.25
N VAL A 246 12.44 -0.58 -2.20
CA VAL A 246 11.71 0.22 -3.19
C VAL A 246 10.84 1.30 -2.53
N ILE A 247 10.34 1.04 -1.33
CA ILE A 247 9.52 1.97 -0.54
C ILE A 247 10.30 3.04 0.21
N GLU A 248 11.64 2.94 0.33
CA GLU A 248 12.46 3.90 1.08
C GLU A 248 12.35 5.31 0.51
N GLY A 249 12.04 5.44 -0.79
CA GLY A 249 11.78 6.73 -1.42
C GLY A 249 10.64 7.52 -0.77
N LEU A 250 9.70 6.87 -0.08
CA LEU A 250 8.61 7.56 0.62
C LEU A 250 9.10 8.39 1.81
N ALA A 251 10.23 8.02 2.42
CA ALA A 251 10.77 8.75 3.57
C ALA A 251 11.53 10.04 3.18
N ASP A 252 11.89 10.21 1.91
CA ASP A 252 12.65 11.38 1.42
C ASP A 252 11.75 12.32 0.59
N PRO A 253 11.52 13.58 1.04
CA PRO A 253 10.67 14.54 0.33
C PRO A 253 11.22 14.94 -1.05
N ALA A 254 12.53 14.78 -1.27
CA ALA A 254 13.19 15.12 -2.52
C ALA A 254 13.27 13.94 -3.49
N SER A 255 12.87 12.74 -3.06
CA SER A 255 12.97 11.51 -3.84
C SER A 255 12.12 11.59 -5.12
N ARG A 256 12.54 10.82 -6.13
CA ARG A 256 11.78 10.70 -7.38
C ARG A 256 10.39 10.12 -7.13
N MET A 257 10.28 9.17 -6.20
CA MET A 257 9.01 8.55 -5.83
C MET A 257 8.07 9.56 -5.18
N MET A 258 8.52 10.31 -4.18
CA MET A 258 7.67 11.27 -3.46
C MET A 258 7.20 12.40 -4.38
N LYS A 259 8.10 12.96 -5.20
CA LYS A 259 7.74 13.95 -6.23
C LYS A 259 6.74 13.43 -7.25
N ARG A 260 6.79 12.13 -7.56
CA ARG A 260 5.85 11.48 -8.49
C ARG A 260 4.55 11.08 -7.80
N LEU A 261 4.52 10.94 -6.48
CA LEU A 261 3.34 10.57 -5.71
C LEU A 261 2.45 11.78 -5.43
N LEU A 262 3.01 12.86 -4.91
CA LEU A 262 2.24 14.06 -4.58
C LEU A 262 1.93 14.88 -5.84
N PRO A 263 0.70 15.40 -6.00
CA PRO A 263 0.43 16.41 -7.02
C PRO A 263 1.16 17.72 -6.66
N ASP A 264 1.46 18.52 -7.68
CA ASP A 264 2.09 19.85 -7.55
C ASP A 264 1.21 20.85 -6.77
#